data_AF-A0A4R0QV25-F1
#
_entry.id   AF-A0A4R0QV25-F1
#
_cell.length_a   1.000
_cell.length_b   1.000
_cell.length_c   1.000
_cell.angle_alpha   90.00
_cell.angle_beta   90.00
_cell.angle_gamma   90.00
#
_symmetry.space_group_name_H-M   'P 1'
#
loop_
_entity.id
_entity.type
_entity.pdbx_description
1 polymer ?
#
loop_
_entity_poly.entity_id
_entity_poly.type
_entity_poly.pdbx_seq_one_letter_code
_entity_poly.pdbx_strand_id
1 'polypeptide(L)'
;MVPPTAVTEAAANAGSSVAVKDPVKDTILTPRFYTTDFEAMAAMDLRPNEAELEAICEEFRKDYNRHHFVRNGEFDGAADKLDPQTREVFVEFLEQSCTSEFSGFLLYKELSRRIKNRNPLLAECFAHMARDEARHAGFLNKSMSDFGLQLDLGFLTANKKYTFFKPKFIFYATYLSEKIGYWRYITIFRHLEQNPDSKIFPIFNFFENWCQDENRHGDFFDALMKAQPDTVRGLTARLWCRFFLLAVFATMYVRDVARKEFYEALGLDARDYDRVVIDKTNETSARVFPVVLDVKNPRFWEGLERLVQNNAALSAADESQAPAPIKLLRKLPYWVGNGLEMATLFLMKPVRSEALQPAVR
;
A
#
# COMPACT_ATOMS: atom_id res chain seq x y z
N MET A 1 9.06 -45.68 -7.77
CA MET A 1 8.08 -45.35 -6.72
C MET A 1 8.75 -45.54 -5.38
N VAL A 2 9.06 -44.44 -4.71
CA VAL A 2 9.59 -44.40 -3.35
C VAL A 2 8.67 -43.42 -2.62
N PRO A 3 8.02 -43.81 -1.50
CA PRO A 3 7.07 -42.93 -0.83
C PRO A 3 7.81 -41.76 -0.15
N PRO A 4 7.21 -40.56 -0.10
CA PRO A 4 7.81 -39.42 0.56
C PRO A 4 7.78 -39.59 2.08
N THR A 5 8.89 -39.20 2.68
CA THR A 5 9.19 -39.18 4.11
C THR A 5 8.22 -38.27 4.84
N ALA A 6 7.69 -38.76 5.97
CA ALA A 6 6.78 -38.04 6.85
C ALA A 6 7.45 -36.76 7.40
N VAL A 7 6.77 -35.62 7.22
CA VAL A 7 7.06 -34.40 7.95
C VAL A 7 6.40 -34.53 9.33
N THR A 8 7.24 -34.58 10.35
CA THR A 8 6.88 -34.50 11.77
C THR A 8 5.94 -33.32 12.06
N GLU A 9 4.74 -33.62 12.58
CA GLU A 9 3.87 -32.65 13.25
C GLU A 9 4.59 -32.11 14.50
N ALA A 10 4.92 -30.82 14.50
CA ALA A 10 5.28 -30.14 15.72
C ALA A 10 4.00 -29.92 16.54
N ALA A 11 4.02 -30.39 17.78
CA ALA A 11 2.92 -30.31 18.73
C ALA A 11 2.39 -28.88 18.88
N ALA A 12 1.08 -28.72 18.70
CA ALA A 12 0.36 -27.50 19.04
C ALA A 12 0.45 -27.27 20.56
N ASN A 13 1.04 -26.13 20.95
CA ASN A 13 0.94 -25.63 22.32
C ASN A 13 -0.53 -25.26 22.58
N ALA A 14 -1.19 -26.05 23.42
CA ALA A 14 -2.46 -25.71 24.03
C ALA A 14 -2.25 -24.55 25.02
N GLY A 15 -2.81 -23.37 24.73
CA GLY A 15 -2.70 -22.23 25.66
C GLY A 15 -3.25 -20.87 25.21
N SER A 16 -3.46 -20.57 23.93
CA SER A 16 -4.09 -19.29 23.52
C SER A 16 -5.24 -19.53 22.55
N SER A 17 -6.47 -19.17 22.96
CA SER A 17 -7.66 -19.20 22.10
C SER A 17 -7.67 -18.00 21.14
N VAL A 18 -6.66 -17.91 20.28
CA VAL A 18 -6.61 -16.90 19.21
C VAL A 18 -7.60 -17.34 18.12
N ALA A 19 -8.60 -16.50 17.84
CA ALA A 19 -9.59 -16.77 16.82
C ALA A 19 -9.05 -16.43 15.43
N VAL A 20 -9.36 -17.29 14.45
CA VAL A 20 -9.11 -16.99 13.03
C VAL A 20 -10.22 -16.07 12.54
N LYS A 21 -9.85 -14.92 11.97
CA LYS A 21 -10.82 -13.92 11.49
C LYS A 21 -11.28 -14.21 10.07
N ASP A 22 -12.58 -14.03 9.80
CA ASP A 22 -13.15 -14.12 8.45
C ASP A 22 -12.66 -12.97 7.55
N PRO A 23 -12.43 -13.20 6.25
CA PRO A 23 -11.98 -12.16 5.32
C PRO A 23 -12.97 -10.98 5.21
N VAL A 24 -12.44 -9.75 5.14
CA VAL A 24 -13.21 -8.52 4.92
C VAL A 24 -14.03 -8.59 3.62
N LYS A 25 -15.26 -8.03 3.64
CA LYS A 25 -16.12 -7.91 2.44
C LYS A 25 -15.40 -7.15 1.32
N ASP A 26 -15.37 -7.73 0.13
CA ASP A 26 -14.75 -7.15 -1.08
C ASP A 26 -15.45 -5.85 -1.51
N THR A 27 -14.72 -4.73 -1.46
CA THR A 27 -15.12 -3.42 -1.97
C THR A 27 -14.03 -2.88 -2.93
N ILE A 28 -14.24 -1.71 -3.51
CA ILE A 28 -13.16 -1.05 -4.28
C ILE A 28 -12.02 -0.54 -3.38
N LEU A 29 -12.26 -0.38 -2.08
CA LEU A 29 -11.30 0.17 -1.11
C LEU A 29 -10.56 -0.91 -0.31
N THR A 30 -10.96 -2.17 -0.41
CA THR A 30 -10.27 -3.28 0.27
C THR A 30 -9.05 -3.76 -0.53
N PRO A 31 -7.95 -4.14 0.15
CA PRO A 31 -6.78 -4.73 -0.50
C PRO A 31 -7.16 -5.95 -1.35
N ARG A 32 -6.54 -6.05 -2.54
CA ARG A 32 -6.77 -7.15 -3.48
C ARG A 32 -5.49 -7.93 -3.70
N PHE A 33 -5.63 -9.19 -4.12
CA PHE A 33 -4.52 -10.01 -4.59
C PHE A 33 -4.29 -9.80 -6.08
N TYR A 34 -3.04 -9.56 -6.47
CA TYR A 34 -2.70 -9.21 -7.85
C TYR A 34 -1.90 -10.30 -8.54
N THR A 35 -2.06 -10.38 -9.87
CA THR A 35 -1.23 -11.19 -10.77
C THR A 35 -0.96 -10.42 -12.05
N THR A 36 -0.02 -10.89 -12.87
CA THR A 36 0.43 -10.17 -14.05
C THR A 36 0.87 -11.08 -15.19
N ASP A 37 1.27 -10.46 -16.30
CA ASP A 37 1.89 -11.13 -17.43
C ASP A 37 3.37 -11.41 -17.13
N PHE A 38 3.64 -12.62 -16.64
CA PHE A 38 5.00 -13.07 -16.31
C PHE A 38 5.91 -13.17 -17.54
N GLU A 39 5.35 -13.44 -18.71
CA GLU A 39 6.10 -13.54 -19.95
C GLU A 39 6.60 -12.16 -20.39
N ALA A 40 5.73 -11.16 -20.30
CA ALA A 40 6.09 -9.77 -20.54
C ALA A 40 7.12 -9.25 -19.51
N MET A 41 6.96 -9.59 -18.22
CA MET A 41 7.95 -9.26 -17.18
C MET A 41 9.32 -9.91 -17.46
N ALA A 42 9.33 -11.19 -17.86
CA ALA A 42 10.55 -11.91 -18.18
C ALA A 42 11.25 -11.41 -19.47
N ALA A 43 10.51 -10.78 -20.37
CA ALA A 43 11.04 -10.24 -21.63
C ALA A 43 11.56 -8.79 -21.53
N MET A 44 11.51 -8.17 -20.35
CA MET A 44 11.94 -6.79 -20.16
C MET A 44 13.43 -6.60 -20.40
N ASP A 45 13.77 -5.57 -21.16
CA ASP A 45 15.13 -5.13 -21.38
C ASP A 45 15.57 -4.18 -20.27
N LEU A 46 16.51 -4.60 -19.42
CA LEU A 46 17.01 -3.80 -18.31
C LEU A 46 18.21 -2.92 -18.67
N ARG A 47 18.86 -3.17 -19.81
CA ARG A 47 20.08 -2.48 -20.26
C ARG A 47 20.01 -0.95 -20.19
N PRO A 48 18.86 -0.28 -20.47
CA PRO A 48 18.79 1.18 -20.39
C PRO A 48 19.10 1.76 -19.00
N ASN A 49 18.98 0.97 -17.92
CA ASN A 49 19.26 1.42 -16.56
C ASN A 49 19.81 0.30 -15.64
N GLU A 50 20.56 -0.64 -16.21
CA GLU A 50 21.01 -1.86 -15.54
C GLU A 50 21.91 -1.57 -14.33
N ALA A 51 22.82 -0.60 -14.44
CA ALA A 51 23.74 -0.26 -13.35
C ALA A 51 23.03 0.26 -12.09
N GLU A 52 21.95 1.05 -12.23
CA GLU A 52 21.15 1.51 -11.07
C GLU A 52 20.39 0.33 -10.45
N LEU A 53 19.84 -0.56 -11.29
CA LEU A 53 19.16 -1.78 -10.82
C LEU A 53 20.10 -2.74 -10.10
N GLU A 54 21.33 -2.93 -10.59
CA GLU A 54 22.36 -3.72 -9.92
C GLU A 54 22.76 -3.12 -8.57
N ALA A 55 22.94 -1.79 -8.50
CA ALA A 55 23.26 -1.10 -7.25
C ALA A 55 22.16 -1.26 -6.20
N ILE A 56 20.89 -1.16 -6.62
CA ILE A 56 19.74 -1.40 -5.75
C ILE A 56 19.66 -2.86 -5.32
N CYS A 57 19.92 -3.81 -6.22
CA CYS A 57 19.99 -5.23 -5.89
C CYS A 57 21.07 -5.50 -4.84
N GLU A 58 22.26 -4.89 -4.98
CA GLU A 58 23.31 -4.98 -3.96
C GLU A 58 22.88 -4.38 -2.62
N GLU A 59 22.13 -3.29 -2.62
CA GLU A 59 21.56 -2.75 -1.40
C GLU A 59 20.58 -3.73 -0.73
N PHE A 60 19.70 -4.35 -1.52
CA PHE A 60 18.77 -5.36 -1.01
C PHE A 60 19.46 -6.60 -0.40
N ARG A 61 20.60 -7.02 -0.97
CA ARG A 61 21.41 -8.12 -0.44
C ARG A 61 21.93 -7.84 0.97
N LYS A 62 22.19 -6.57 1.31
CA LYS A 62 22.71 -6.19 2.65
C LYS A 62 21.70 -6.40 3.77
N ASP A 63 20.40 -6.36 3.48
CA ASP A 63 19.32 -6.64 4.44
C ASP A 63 19.47 -5.89 5.77
N TYR A 64 19.56 -4.56 5.70
CA TYR A 64 19.80 -3.71 6.88
C TYR A 64 18.80 -3.97 8.01
N ASN A 65 17.56 -4.35 7.69
CA ASN A 65 16.47 -4.57 8.64
C ASN A 65 16.32 -6.03 9.11
N ARG A 66 17.29 -6.93 8.84
CA ARG A 66 17.20 -8.38 9.17
C ARG A 66 16.75 -8.68 10.59
N HIS A 67 17.21 -7.88 11.55
CA HIS A 67 16.97 -8.07 12.98
C HIS A 67 15.96 -7.08 13.58
N HIS A 68 15.36 -6.23 12.75
CA HIS A 68 14.54 -5.13 13.23
C HIS A 68 13.12 -5.56 13.63
N PHE A 69 12.49 -6.47 12.88
CA PHE A 69 11.12 -6.90 13.11
C PHE A 69 11.00 -8.00 14.18
N VAL A 70 11.60 -7.74 15.35
CA VAL A 70 11.58 -8.62 16.51
C VAL A 70 10.87 -7.90 17.65
N ARG A 71 9.76 -8.46 18.12
CA ARG A 71 8.98 -7.92 19.24
C ARG A 71 9.82 -7.93 20.53
N ASN A 72 9.68 -6.88 21.33
CA ASN A 72 10.25 -6.75 22.67
C ASN A 72 9.13 -6.91 23.74
N GLY A 73 9.49 -6.78 25.02
CA GLY A 73 8.54 -6.89 26.13
C GLY A 73 7.51 -5.74 26.21
N GLU A 74 7.63 -4.68 25.41
CA GLU A 74 6.66 -3.57 25.42
C GLU A 74 5.29 -3.99 24.87
N PHE A 75 5.23 -5.08 24.09
CA PHE A 75 3.98 -5.61 23.55
C PHE A 75 3.15 -6.35 24.60
N ASP A 76 3.76 -6.83 25.68
CA ASP A 76 3.08 -7.67 26.67
C ASP A 76 2.03 -6.84 27.43
N GLY A 77 0.76 -7.21 27.27
CA GLY A 77 -0.38 -6.50 27.87
C GLY A 77 -0.66 -5.11 27.28
N ALA A 78 -0.02 -4.72 26.17
CA ALA A 78 -0.26 -3.43 25.53
C ALA A 78 -1.69 -3.34 24.95
N ALA A 79 -2.18 -4.42 24.33
CA ALA A 79 -3.51 -4.50 23.76
C ALA A 79 -4.64 -4.38 24.81
N ASP A 80 -4.37 -4.76 26.07
CA ASP A 80 -5.34 -4.74 27.17
C ASP A 80 -5.58 -3.34 27.72
N LYS A 81 -4.69 -2.38 27.41
CA LYS A 81 -4.79 -0.98 27.85
C LYS A 81 -5.70 -0.14 26.95
N LEU A 82 -6.07 -0.67 25.78
CA LEU A 82 -6.87 0.05 24.81
C LEU A 82 -8.35 0.00 25.16
N ASP A 83 -9.02 1.15 25.07
CA ASP A 83 -10.47 1.20 25.17
C ASP A 83 -11.13 0.43 24.00
N PRO A 84 -12.40 -0.01 24.16
CA PRO A 84 -13.05 -0.85 23.16
C PRO A 84 -13.12 -0.24 21.76
N GLN A 85 -13.30 1.08 21.63
CA GLN A 85 -13.44 1.75 20.34
C GLN A 85 -12.08 1.83 19.64
N THR A 86 -11.03 2.26 20.34
CA THR A 86 -9.66 2.28 19.80
C THR A 86 -9.20 0.88 19.42
N ARG A 87 -9.54 -0.13 20.23
CA ARG A 87 -9.21 -1.53 19.95
C ARG A 87 -9.82 -2.00 18.63
N GLU A 88 -11.08 -1.69 18.36
CA GLU A 88 -11.77 -2.10 17.14
C GLU A 88 -11.11 -1.51 15.89
N VAL A 89 -10.92 -0.18 15.86
CA VAL A 89 -10.33 0.51 14.69
C VAL A 89 -8.86 0.12 14.47
N PHE A 90 -8.12 -0.15 15.55
CA PHE A 90 -6.74 -0.57 15.45
C PHE A 90 -6.60 -2.01 14.94
N VAL A 91 -7.50 -2.93 15.33
CA VAL A 91 -7.56 -4.27 14.74
C VAL A 91 -7.89 -4.21 13.25
N GLU A 92 -8.82 -3.35 12.83
CA GLU A 92 -9.11 -3.15 11.40
C GLU A 92 -7.86 -2.65 10.64
N PHE A 93 -7.11 -1.71 11.22
CA PHE A 93 -5.84 -1.24 10.66
C PHE A 93 -4.82 -2.39 10.49
N LEU A 94 -4.62 -3.20 11.53
CA LEU A 94 -3.67 -4.32 11.49
C LEU A 94 -4.05 -5.36 10.43
N GLU A 95 -5.34 -5.72 10.34
CA GLU A 95 -5.84 -6.68 9.37
C GLU A 95 -5.61 -6.22 7.93
N GLN A 96 -5.93 -4.96 7.63
CA GLN A 96 -5.81 -4.44 6.28
C GLN A 96 -4.38 -4.23 5.85
N SER A 97 -3.56 -3.72 6.77
CA SER A 97 -2.12 -3.60 6.54
C SER A 97 -1.53 -4.98 6.28
N CYS A 98 -1.83 -5.98 7.14
CA CYS A 98 -1.32 -7.34 6.98
C CYS A 98 -1.72 -7.96 5.63
N THR A 99 -2.98 -7.77 5.23
CA THR A 99 -3.49 -8.26 3.93
C THR A 99 -2.81 -7.57 2.75
N SER A 100 -2.53 -6.26 2.85
CA SER A 100 -1.82 -5.50 1.82
C SER A 100 -0.39 -6.00 1.63
N GLU A 101 0.39 -6.09 2.71
CA GLU A 101 1.78 -6.58 2.65
C GLU A 101 1.83 -8.04 2.16
N PHE A 102 0.90 -8.87 2.64
CA PHE A 102 0.82 -10.26 2.20
C PHE A 102 0.47 -10.39 0.72
N SER A 103 -0.33 -9.47 0.17
CA SER A 103 -0.63 -9.41 -1.26
C SER A 103 0.62 -9.08 -2.09
N GLY A 104 1.37 -8.06 -1.68
CA GLY A 104 2.65 -7.69 -2.30
C GLY A 104 3.63 -8.87 -2.30
N PHE A 105 3.83 -9.48 -1.12
CA PHE A 105 4.64 -10.69 -0.94
C PHE A 105 4.33 -11.77 -1.97
N LEU A 106 3.05 -12.12 -2.15
CA LEU A 106 2.65 -13.20 -3.05
C LEU A 106 2.97 -12.87 -4.51
N LEU A 107 2.73 -11.63 -4.94
CA LEU A 107 3.05 -11.17 -6.28
C LEU A 107 4.56 -11.23 -6.54
N TYR A 108 5.38 -10.68 -5.64
CA TYR A 108 6.83 -10.65 -5.79
C TYR A 108 7.45 -12.04 -5.71
N LYS A 109 6.95 -12.91 -4.84
CA LYS A 109 7.37 -14.31 -4.74
C LYS A 109 7.06 -15.09 -6.02
N GLU A 110 5.91 -14.84 -6.64
CA GLU A 110 5.60 -15.49 -7.91
C GLU A 110 6.45 -14.96 -9.06
N LEU A 111 6.63 -13.63 -9.15
CA LEU A 111 7.48 -12.98 -10.14
C LEU A 111 8.92 -13.51 -10.10
N SER A 112 9.55 -13.46 -8.93
CA SER A 112 10.92 -13.94 -8.73
C SER A 112 11.11 -15.38 -9.17
N ARG A 113 10.16 -16.27 -8.87
CA ARG A 113 10.22 -17.68 -9.27
C ARG A 113 10.03 -17.86 -10.78
N ARG A 114 9.06 -17.19 -11.38
CA ARG A 114 8.65 -17.40 -12.79
C ARG A 114 9.68 -16.85 -13.77
N ILE A 115 10.31 -15.71 -13.46
CA ILE A 115 11.22 -15.03 -14.39
C ILE A 115 12.69 -15.38 -14.17
N LYS A 116 13.03 -16.11 -13.10
CA LYS A 116 14.42 -16.41 -12.66
C LYS A 116 15.40 -16.77 -13.77
N ASN A 117 15.00 -17.65 -14.68
CA ASN A 117 15.88 -18.17 -15.71
C ASN A 117 16.02 -17.25 -16.93
N ARG A 118 15.19 -16.21 -17.04
CA ARG A 118 15.11 -15.32 -18.20
C ARG A 118 15.52 -13.88 -17.88
N ASN A 119 15.24 -13.44 -16.66
CA ASN A 119 15.64 -12.13 -16.16
C ASN A 119 16.13 -12.26 -14.71
N PRO A 120 17.37 -12.75 -14.49
CA PRO A 120 17.86 -13.12 -13.17
C PRO A 120 18.01 -11.92 -12.22
N LEU A 121 18.46 -10.76 -12.71
CA LEU A 121 18.58 -9.54 -11.90
C LEU A 121 17.21 -9.09 -11.39
N LEU A 122 16.21 -9.01 -12.29
CA LEU A 122 14.86 -8.64 -11.89
C LEU A 122 14.24 -9.65 -10.93
N ALA A 123 14.49 -10.94 -11.16
CA ALA A 123 14.03 -12.01 -10.29
C ALA A 123 14.59 -11.89 -8.86
N GLU A 124 15.86 -11.53 -8.74
CA GLU A 124 16.53 -11.37 -7.46
C GLU A 124 16.00 -10.16 -6.68
N CYS A 125 15.81 -9.01 -7.34
CA CYS A 125 15.15 -7.85 -6.70
C CYS A 125 13.77 -8.23 -6.15
N PHE A 126 12.93 -8.90 -6.94
CA PHE A 126 11.62 -9.36 -6.44
C PHE A 126 11.73 -10.41 -5.32
N ALA A 127 12.77 -11.23 -5.30
CA ALA A 127 12.98 -12.18 -4.22
C ALA A 127 13.29 -11.46 -2.90
N HIS A 128 14.07 -10.38 -2.95
CA HIS A 128 14.36 -9.56 -1.79
C HIS A 128 13.14 -8.78 -1.30
N MET A 129 12.39 -8.15 -2.21
CA MET A 129 11.12 -7.51 -1.83
C MET A 129 10.16 -8.52 -1.20
N ALA A 130 10.00 -9.72 -1.79
CA ALA A 130 9.17 -10.77 -1.20
C ALA A 130 9.62 -11.16 0.22
N ARG A 131 10.93 -11.19 0.50
CA ARG A 131 11.43 -11.43 1.87
C ARG A 131 10.98 -10.31 2.81
N ASP A 132 11.10 -9.06 2.39
CA ASP A 132 10.77 -7.89 3.20
C ASP A 132 9.26 -7.87 3.50
N GLU A 133 8.42 -8.04 2.48
CA GLU A 133 6.96 -8.09 2.65
C GLU A 133 6.47 -9.27 3.49
N ALA A 134 7.16 -10.42 3.41
CA ALA A 134 6.85 -11.54 4.29
C ALA A 134 7.12 -11.20 5.76
N ARG A 135 8.17 -10.41 6.06
CA ARG A 135 8.45 -9.93 7.42
C ARG A 135 7.41 -8.92 7.87
N HIS A 136 7.06 -7.98 7.02
CA HIS A 136 6.01 -6.98 7.25
C HIS A 136 4.67 -7.63 7.61
N ALA A 137 4.16 -8.50 6.72
CA ALA A 137 2.92 -9.23 6.94
C ALA A 137 2.98 -10.11 8.20
N GLY A 138 4.10 -10.81 8.41
CA GLY A 138 4.31 -11.66 9.58
C GLY A 138 4.31 -10.87 10.90
N PHE A 139 4.93 -9.68 10.92
CA PHE A 139 5.01 -8.82 12.08
C PHE A 139 3.63 -8.22 12.44
N LEU A 140 2.84 -7.81 11.44
CA LEU A 140 1.46 -7.37 11.63
C LEU A 140 0.56 -8.50 12.13
N ASN A 141 0.64 -9.69 11.53
CA ASN A 141 -0.16 -10.84 11.95
C ASN A 141 0.19 -11.26 13.39
N LYS A 142 1.48 -11.21 13.76
CA LYS A 142 1.92 -11.45 15.13
C LYS A 142 1.50 -10.34 16.09
N SER A 143 1.37 -9.09 15.65
CA SER A 143 0.86 -8.01 16.50
C SER A 143 -0.64 -8.18 16.77
N MET A 144 -1.39 -8.63 15.77
CA MET A 144 -2.82 -8.89 15.88
C MET A 144 -3.16 -10.02 16.88
N SER A 145 -2.25 -10.96 17.12
CA SER A 145 -2.49 -12.01 18.12
C SER A 145 -2.61 -11.49 19.54
N ASP A 146 -2.04 -10.33 19.84
CA ASP A 146 -2.21 -9.67 21.15
C ASP A 146 -3.66 -9.22 21.37
N PHE A 147 -4.43 -9.12 20.29
CA PHE A 147 -5.86 -8.83 20.31
C PHE A 147 -6.73 -10.08 20.33
N GLY A 148 -6.12 -11.28 20.38
CA GLY A 148 -6.82 -12.56 20.31
C GLY A 148 -7.24 -12.95 18.88
N LEU A 149 -6.65 -12.32 17.86
CA LEU A 149 -7.00 -12.53 16.44
C LEU A 149 -5.77 -12.89 15.61
N GLN A 150 -5.94 -13.73 14.59
CA GLN A 150 -4.92 -13.98 13.57
C GLN A 150 -5.57 -14.15 12.20
N LEU A 151 -4.83 -13.79 11.15
CA LEU A 151 -5.18 -14.12 9.77
C LEU A 151 -4.54 -15.45 9.39
N ASP A 152 -5.34 -16.32 8.78
CA ASP A 152 -4.84 -17.54 8.13
C ASP A 152 -4.30 -17.18 6.73
N LEU A 153 -3.01 -16.84 6.71
CA LEU A 153 -2.29 -16.51 5.48
C LEU A 153 -2.23 -17.69 4.49
N GLY A 154 -2.29 -18.93 5.00
CA GLY A 154 -2.35 -20.15 4.18
C GLY A 154 -3.69 -20.26 3.46
N PHE A 155 -4.78 -20.07 4.20
CA PHE A 155 -6.13 -20.01 3.64
C PHE A 155 -6.30 -18.88 2.62
N LEU A 156 -5.80 -17.67 2.93
CA LEU A 156 -5.79 -16.54 1.98
C LEU A 156 -5.03 -16.90 0.71
N THR A 157 -3.92 -17.63 0.82
CA THR A 157 -3.17 -18.10 -0.34
C THR A 157 -3.99 -19.06 -1.21
N ALA A 158 -4.77 -19.95 -0.60
CA ALA A 158 -5.56 -20.97 -1.32
C ALA A 158 -6.86 -20.41 -1.93
N ASN A 159 -7.50 -19.43 -1.30
CA ASN A 159 -8.85 -18.97 -1.64
C ASN A 159 -8.91 -17.56 -2.26
N LYS A 160 -7.77 -16.93 -2.49
CA LYS A 160 -7.71 -15.58 -3.07
C LYS A 160 -8.23 -15.52 -4.50
N LYS A 161 -8.96 -14.45 -4.79
CA LYS A 161 -9.30 -14.04 -6.16
C LYS A 161 -8.23 -13.09 -6.67
N TYR A 162 -7.56 -13.50 -7.75
CA TYR A 162 -6.57 -12.65 -8.40
C TYR A 162 -7.22 -11.58 -9.28
N THR A 163 -6.71 -10.36 -9.16
CA THR A 163 -6.95 -9.26 -10.08
C THR A 163 -5.76 -9.17 -11.02
N PHE A 164 -5.99 -9.31 -12.31
CA PHE A 164 -4.92 -9.16 -13.31
C PHE A 164 -4.58 -7.68 -13.51
N PHE A 165 -3.28 -7.38 -13.51
CA PHE A 165 -2.77 -6.05 -13.80
C PHE A 165 -1.66 -6.15 -14.85
N LYS A 166 -1.72 -5.31 -15.89
CA LYS A 166 -0.65 -5.29 -16.90
C LYS A 166 0.66 -4.82 -16.27
N PRO A 167 1.82 -5.37 -16.67
CA PRO A 167 3.12 -5.01 -16.09
C PRO A 167 3.37 -3.51 -15.95
N LYS A 168 3.13 -2.74 -17.02
CA LYS A 168 3.28 -1.28 -17.02
C LYS A 168 2.47 -0.57 -15.92
N PHE A 169 1.29 -1.09 -15.60
CA PHE A 169 0.44 -0.50 -14.57
C PHE A 169 0.90 -0.88 -13.16
N ILE A 170 1.49 -2.07 -12.99
CA ILE A 170 2.11 -2.48 -11.73
C ILE A 170 3.20 -1.49 -11.35
N PHE A 171 3.99 -1.01 -12.31
CA PHE A 171 5.05 -0.06 -12.01
C PHE A 171 4.54 1.22 -11.39
N TYR A 172 3.53 1.86 -11.98
CA TYR A 172 2.97 3.09 -11.42
C TYR A 172 2.25 2.85 -10.10
N ALA A 173 1.39 1.82 -10.04
CA ALA A 173 0.59 1.56 -8.85
C ALA A 173 1.45 1.15 -7.66
N THR A 174 2.42 0.27 -7.90
CA THR A 174 3.31 -0.21 -6.84
C THR A 174 4.28 0.88 -6.42
N TYR A 175 4.94 1.58 -7.36
CA TYR A 175 5.78 2.74 -7.03
C TYR A 175 5.06 3.74 -6.11
N LEU A 176 3.81 4.10 -6.44
CA LEU A 176 3.02 5.00 -5.61
C LEU A 176 2.64 4.36 -4.27
N SER A 177 2.32 3.07 -4.23
CA SER A 177 2.06 2.34 -2.99
C SER A 177 3.27 2.42 -2.04
N GLU A 178 4.47 2.12 -2.53
CA GLU A 178 5.73 2.17 -1.76
C GLU A 178 6.01 3.59 -1.25
N LYS A 179 5.90 4.61 -2.12
CA LYS A 179 6.16 6.00 -1.71
C LYS A 179 5.11 6.55 -0.75
N ILE A 180 3.85 6.12 -0.88
CA ILE A 180 2.81 6.43 0.09
C ILE A 180 3.09 5.72 1.41
N GLY A 181 3.42 4.42 1.39
CA GLY A 181 3.80 3.64 2.56
C GLY A 181 4.90 4.35 3.35
N TYR A 182 5.98 4.75 2.67
CA TYR A 182 7.05 5.55 3.25
C TYR A 182 6.53 6.79 3.98
N TRP A 183 5.81 7.67 3.28
CA TRP A 183 5.37 8.95 3.83
C TRP A 183 4.35 8.77 4.95
N ARG A 184 3.50 7.76 4.88
CA ARG A 184 2.54 7.43 5.94
C ARG A 184 3.26 7.02 7.22
N TYR A 185 4.15 6.04 7.12
CA TYR A 185 4.87 5.49 8.26
C TYR A 185 5.75 6.54 8.94
N ILE A 186 6.54 7.30 8.17
CA ILE A 186 7.41 8.32 8.75
C ILE A 186 6.63 9.50 9.35
N THR A 187 5.48 9.87 8.78
CA THR A 187 4.64 10.96 9.31
C THR A 187 4.02 10.55 10.64
N ILE A 188 3.48 9.33 10.74
CA ILE A 188 2.97 8.79 12.01
C ILE A 188 4.10 8.70 13.04
N PHE A 189 5.25 8.13 12.67
CA PHE A 189 6.39 7.97 13.57
C PHE A 189 6.82 9.31 14.18
N ARG A 190 7.09 10.32 13.34
CA ARG A 190 7.54 11.65 13.78
C ARG A 190 6.49 12.38 14.62
N HIS A 191 5.21 12.19 14.31
CA HIS A 191 4.13 12.73 15.15
C HIS A 191 4.15 12.12 16.55
N LEU A 192 4.31 10.80 16.65
CA LEU A 192 4.33 10.09 17.92
C LEU A 192 5.64 10.29 18.72
N GLU A 193 6.75 10.62 18.06
CA GLU A 193 7.96 11.10 18.75
C GLU A 193 7.71 12.43 19.48
N GLN A 194 6.94 13.32 18.88
CA GLN A 194 6.60 14.62 19.46
C GLN A 194 5.42 14.53 20.45
N ASN A 195 4.57 13.51 20.29
CA ASN A 195 3.37 13.27 21.09
C ASN A 195 3.37 11.84 21.64
N PRO A 196 4.28 11.49 22.57
CA PRO A 196 4.45 10.11 23.04
C PRO A 196 3.20 9.55 23.73
N ASP A 197 2.37 10.40 24.34
CA ASP A 197 1.12 10.01 24.99
C ASP A 197 0.05 9.52 24.00
N SER A 198 0.16 9.90 22.73
CA SER A 198 -0.75 9.44 21.66
C SER A 198 -0.35 8.08 21.06
N LYS A 199 0.73 7.45 21.57
CA LYS A 199 1.18 6.15 21.09
C LYS A 199 0.37 5.02 21.71
N ILE A 200 -0.67 4.61 20.99
CA ILE A 200 -1.61 3.57 21.45
C ILE A 200 -1.01 2.15 21.46
N PHE A 201 0.03 1.86 20.67
CA PHE A 201 0.60 0.51 20.59
C PHE A 201 2.10 0.51 20.21
N PRO A 202 2.92 -0.47 20.67
CA PRO A 202 4.37 -0.47 20.42
C PRO A 202 4.78 -0.62 18.95
N ILE A 203 3.89 -1.11 18.07
CA ILE A 203 4.20 -1.33 16.65
C ILE A 203 4.71 -0.06 15.95
N PHE A 204 4.27 1.12 16.38
CA PHE A 204 4.67 2.39 15.78
C PHE A 204 6.15 2.70 15.97
N ASN A 205 6.81 2.16 17.01
CA ASN A 205 8.26 2.30 17.19
C ASN A 205 9.06 1.68 16.02
N PHE A 206 8.44 0.80 15.23
CA PHE A 206 9.09 0.08 14.15
C PHE A 206 8.92 0.78 12.79
N PHE A 207 8.12 1.85 12.72
CA PHE A 207 7.76 2.50 11.46
C PHE A 207 8.93 3.23 10.79
N GLU A 208 9.92 3.71 11.55
CA GLU A 208 11.09 4.39 11.00
C GLU A 208 11.93 3.46 10.11
N ASN A 209 12.23 2.24 10.58
CA ASN A 209 12.99 1.29 9.77
C ASN A 209 12.12 0.63 8.71
N TRP A 210 10.84 0.39 9.00
CA TRP A 210 9.88 -0.09 8.00
C TRP A 210 9.83 0.84 6.80
N CYS A 211 9.69 2.16 7.02
CA CYS A 211 9.65 3.09 5.91
C CYS A 211 10.94 3.04 5.07
N GLN A 212 12.11 2.70 5.64
CA GLN A 212 13.32 2.53 4.82
C GLN A 212 13.22 1.35 3.84
N ASP A 213 12.53 0.26 4.20
CA ASP A 213 12.26 -0.83 3.25
C ASP A 213 11.36 -0.32 2.11
N GLU A 214 10.25 0.35 2.43
CA GLU A 214 9.34 0.97 1.45
C GLU A 214 10.09 1.97 0.53
N ASN A 215 11.02 2.75 1.08
CA ASN A 215 11.79 3.69 0.26
C ASN A 215 12.65 2.94 -0.76
N ARG A 216 13.38 1.91 -0.33
CA ARG A 216 14.24 1.09 -1.22
C ARG A 216 13.42 0.34 -2.27
N HIS A 217 12.24 -0.17 -1.89
CA HIS A 217 11.28 -0.79 -2.81
C HIS A 217 10.80 0.22 -3.86
N GLY A 218 10.46 1.44 -3.43
CA GLY A 218 10.11 2.53 -4.34
C GLY A 218 11.25 2.95 -5.26
N ASP A 219 12.50 2.93 -4.79
CA ASP A 219 13.69 3.26 -5.59
C ASP A 219 13.95 2.17 -6.64
N PHE A 220 13.70 0.90 -6.32
CA PHE A 220 13.71 -0.19 -7.30
C PHE A 220 12.69 0.03 -8.42
N PHE A 221 11.44 0.40 -8.10
CA PHE A 221 10.44 0.67 -9.13
C PHE A 221 10.73 1.93 -9.95
N ASP A 222 11.36 2.95 -9.35
CA ASP A 222 11.90 4.10 -10.10
C ASP A 222 12.92 3.63 -11.15
N ALA A 223 13.95 2.89 -10.70
CA ALA A 223 14.98 2.37 -11.59
C ALA A 223 14.42 1.45 -12.69
N LEU A 224 13.40 0.65 -12.37
CA LEU A 224 12.70 -0.21 -13.33
C LEU A 224 11.90 0.59 -14.37
N MET A 225 11.23 1.67 -13.96
CA MET A 225 10.55 2.57 -14.89
C MET A 225 11.54 3.32 -15.79
N LYS A 226 12.69 3.75 -15.27
CA LYS A 226 13.78 4.32 -16.08
C LYS A 226 14.32 3.31 -17.11
N ALA A 227 14.39 2.02 -16.75
CA ALA A 227 14.75 0.94 -17.67
C ALA A 227 13.70 0.70 -18.78
N GLN A 228 12.44 1.12 -18.56
CA GLN A 228 11.34 1.05 -19.53
C GLN A 228 10.90 2.48 -19.94
N PRO A 229 11.64 3.20 -20.81
CA PRO A 229 11.49 4.65 -20.98
C PRO A 229 10.10 5.11 -21.44
N ASP A 230 9.33 4.26 -22.11
CA ASP A 230 7.94 4.55 -22.53
C ASP A 230 6.97 4.70 -21.33
N THR A 231 7.41 4.32 -20.14
CA THR A 231 6.66 4.49 -18.89
C THR A 231 6.82 5.91 -18.32
N VAL A 232 7.90 6.61 -18.64
CA VAL A 232 8.21 7.94 -18.07
C VAL A 232 8.44 9.02 -19.14
N ARG A 233 8.45 8.68 -20.42
CA ARG A 233 8.66 9.61 -21.54
C ARG A 233 7.44 9.70 -22.46
N GLY A 234 7.21 10.90 -22.99
CA GLY A 234 6.15 11.17 -23.96
C GLY A 234 4.77 11.47 -23.35
N LEU A 235 3.80 11.76 -24.21
CA LEU A 235 2.44 12.17 -23.81
C LEU A 235 1.70 11.03 -23.09
N THR A 236 1.81 9.81 -23.58
CA THR A 236 1.14 8.64 -22.99
C THR A 236 1.60 8.38 -21.56
N ALA A 237 2.91 8.45 -21.30
CA ALA A 237 3.46 8.35 -19.95
C ALA A 237 2.92 9.45 -19.03
N ARG A 238 2.85 10.70 -19.50
CA ARG A 238 2.28 11.81 -18.72
C ARG A 238 0.82 11.56 -18.32
N LEU A 239 0.00 11.06 -19.25
CA LEU A 239 -1.39 10.74 -18.97
C LEU A 239 -1.52 9.61 -17.94
N TRP A 240 -0.71 8.55 -18.05
CA TRP A 240 -0.72 7.46 -17.09
C TRP A 240 -0.23 7.87 -15.71
N CYS A 241 0.92 8.56 -15.60
CA CYS A 241 1.45 9.04 -14.33
C CYS A 241 0.41 9.92 -13.62
N ARG A 242 -0.24 10.81 -14.37
CA ARG A 242 -1.33 11.65 -13.86
C ARG A 242 -2.54 10.83 -13.40
N PHE A 243 -2.95 9.85 -14.19
CA PHE A 243 -4.08 8.98 -13.85
C PHE A 243 -3.81 8.23 -12.56
N PHE A 244 -2.63 7.61 -12.43
CA PHE A 244 -2.27 6.85 -11.24
C PHE A 244 -2.12 7.73 -10.00
N LEU A 245 -1.47 8.90 -10.11
CA LEU A 245 -1.42 9.87 -9.01
C LEU A 245 -2.84 10.22 -8.53
N LEU A 246 -3.74 10.56 -9.45
CA LEU A 246 -5.09 10.98 -9.10
C LEU A 246 -5.89 9.83 -8.50
N ALA A 247 -5.85 8.66 -9.14
CA ALA A 247 -6.58 7.49 -8.67
C ALA A 247 -6.15 7.11 -7.25
N VAL A 248 -4.85 7.09 -6.99
CA VAL A 248 -4.30 6.69 -5.69
C VAL A 248 -4.56 7.78 -4.63
N PHE A 249 -4.34 9.06 -4.93
CA PHE A 249 -4.61 10.14 -3.96
C PHE A 249 -6.10 10.24 -3.63
N ALA A 250 -6.98 10.11 -4.61
CA ALA A 250 -8.41 10.15 -4.38
C ALA A 250 -8.91 8.97 -3.55
N THR A 251 -8.47 7.74 -3.86
CA THR A 251 -8.87 6.56 -3.08
C THR A 251 -8.33 6.60 -1.66
N MET A 252 -7.08 7.04 -1.47
CA MET A 252 -6.49 7.23 -0.15
C MET A 252 -7.28 8.25 0.65
N TYR A 253 -7.51 9.45 0.10
CA TYR A 253 -8.22 10.52 0.78
C TYR A 253 -9.64 10.14 1.20
N VAL A 254 -10.40 9.52 0.30
CA VAL A 254 -11.76 9.05 0.61
C VAL A 254 -11.75 7.98 1.69
N ARG A 255 -10.84 7.01 1.60
CA ARG A 255 -10.73 5.91 2.57
C ARG A 255 -10.35 6.40 3.96
N ASP A 256 -9.37 7.29 4.03
CA ASP A 256 -8.77 7.69 5.30
C ASP A 256 -9.65 8.69 6.05
N VAL A 257 -10.32 9.60 5.33
CA VAL A 257 -11.36 10.47 5.92
C VAL A 257 -12.57 9.65 6.42
N ALA A 258 -12.92 8.55 5.74
CA ALA A 258 -13.95 7.63 6.20
C ALA A 258 -13.53 6.79 7.42
N ARG A 259 -12.25 6.81 7.81
CA ARG A 259 -11.66 6.09 8.95
C ARG A 259 -10.92 7.02 9.88
N LYS A 260 -11.48 8.21 10.08
CA LYS A 260 -10.87 9.26 10.89
C LYS A 260 -10.59 8.81 12.33
N GLU A 261 -11.37 7.87 12.87
CA GLU A 261 -11.27 7.37 14.24
C GLU A 261 -9.90 6.74 14.53
N PHE A 262 -9.27 6.09 13.53
CA PHE A 262 -7.90 5.57 13.67
C PHE A 262 -6.88 6.71 13.86
N TYR A 263 -7.01 7.80 13.09
CA TYR A 263 -6.12 8.95 13.20
C TYR A 263 -6.39 9.73 14.48
N GLU A 264 -7.65 9.92 14.84
CA GLU A 264 -8.06 10.55 16.10
C GLU A 264 -7.47 9.82 17.31
N ALA A 265 -7.42 8.47 17.28
CA ALA A 265 -6.78 7.67 18.32
C ALA A 265 -5.27 7.91 18.45
N LEU A 266 -4.61 8.36 17.37
CA LEU A 266 -3.19 8.76 17.36
C LEU A 266 -3.00 10.26 17.62
N GLY A 267 -4.06 11.01 17.95
CA GLY A 267 -4.00 12.46 18.10
C GLY A 267 -3.76 13.21 16.79
N LEU A 268 -4.16 12.63 15.65
CA LEU A 268 -4.04 13.18 14.31
C LEU A 268 -5.42 13.57 13.74
N ASP A 269 -5.45 14.61 12.91
CA ASP A 269 -6.57 14.85 12.00
C ASP A 269 -6.30 14.13 10.66
N ALA A 270 -7.26 13.31 10.20
CA ALA A 270 -7.11 12.50 9.00
C ALA A 270 -6.89 13.34 7.73
N ARG A 271 -7.51 14.52 7.61
CA ARG A 271 -7.37 15.38 6.43
C ARG A 271 -6.02 16.06 6.40
N ASP A 272 -5.58 16.59 7.54
CA ASP A 272 -4.28 17.25 7.65
C ASP A 272 -3.15 16.24 7.43
N TYR A 273 -3.27 15.05 8.01
CA TYR A 273 -2.35 13.94 7.78
C TYR A 273 -2.28 13.58 6.27
N ASP A 274 -3.41 13.35 5.61
CA ASP A 274 -3.42 12.99 4.20
C ASP A 274 -2.91 14.11 3.30
N ARG A 275 -3.16 15.37 3.65
CA ARG A 275 -2.58 16.51 2.93
C ARG A 275 -1.06 16.46 2.93
N VAL A 276 -0.45 16.16 4.07
CA VAL A 276 1.01 16.00 4.17
C VAL A 276 1.49 14.82 3.32
N VAL A 277 0.85 13.65 3.45
CA VAL A 277 1.25 12.44 2.72
C VAL A 277 1.12 12.63 1.20
N ILE A 278 0.00 13.18 0.73
CA ILE A 278 -0.24 13.46 -0.70
C ILE A 278 0.78 14.46 -1.22
N ASP A 279 1.01 15.56 -0.50
CA ASP A 279 1.94 16.60 -0.92
C ASP A 279 3.36 16.05 -1.09
N LYS A 280 3.82 15.30 -0.08
CA LYS A 280 5.16 14.71 -0.06
C LYS A 280 5.33 13.59 -1.07
N THR A 281 4.30 12.77 -1.28
CA THR A 281 4.30 11.74 -2.33
C THR A 281 4.32 12.39 -3.70
N ASN A 282 3.54 13.44 -3.93
CA ASN A 282 3.48 14.17 -5.21
C ASN A 282 4.84 14.83 -5.51
N GLU A 283 5.47 15.45 -4.51
CA GLU A 283 6.83 16.00 -4.59
C GLU A 283 7.85 14.91 -4.94
N THR A 284 7.83 13.78 -4.22
CA THR A 284 8.78 12.67 -4.43
C THR A 284 8.61 12.02 -5.81
N SER A 285 7.37 11.83 -6.24
CA SER A 285 7.02 11.25 -7.55
C SER A 285 7.56 12.08 -8.70
N ALA A 286 7.75 13.38 -8.51
CA ALA A 286 8.33 14.25 -9.53
C ALA A 286 9.75 13.83 -9.94
N ARG A 287 10.47 13.03 -9.12
CA ARG A 287 11.80 12.50 -9.46
C ARG A 287 11.79 11.57 -10.68
N VAL A 288 10.71 10.81 -10.86
CA VAL A 288 10.59 9.81 -11.94
C VAL A 288 9.45 10.11 -12.91
N PHE A 289 8.31 10.60 -12.41
CA PHE A 289 7.18 10.92 -13.27
C PHE A 289 7.45 12.23 -14.03
N PRO A 290 7.11 12.31 -15.33
CA PRO A 290 7.33 13.51 -16.15
C PRO A 290 6.38 14.67 -15.82
N VAL A 291 5.32 14.39 -15.07
CA VAL A 291 4.35 15.36 -14.56
C VAL A 291 3.81 14.89 -13.22
N VAL A 292 3.39 15.84 -12.40
CA VAL A 292 2.68 15.59 -11.14
C VAL A 292 1.42 16.45 -11.07
N LEU A 293 0.56 16.19 -10.08
CA LEU A 293 -0.67 16.94 -9.90
C LEU A 293 -0.38 18.30 -9.26
N ASP A 294 -1.19 19.30 -9.58
CA ASP A 294 -1.14 20.63 -8.96
C ASP A 294 -1.84 20.61 -7.60
N VAL A 295 -1.26 19.90 -6.63
CA VAL A 295 -1.83 19.70 -5.29
C VAL A 295 -1.79 20.97 -4.42
N LYS A 296 -1.07 22.01 -4.85
CA LYS A 296 -1.07 23.32 -4.20
C LYS A 296 -2.28 24.16 -4.59
N ASN A 297 -2.99 23.79 -5.65
CA ASN A 297 -4.21 24.46 -6.08
C ASN A 297 -5.39 24.08 -5.17
N PRO A 298 -6.09 25.03 -4.53
CA PRO A 298 -7.23 24.72 -3.66
C PRO A 298 -8.32 23.87 -4.33
N ARG A 299 -8.52 24.03 -5.65
CA ARG A 299 -9.49 23.25 -6.42
C ARG A 299 -9.25 21.74 -6.38
N PHE A 300 -7.99 21.32 -6.21
CA PHE A 300 -7.65 19.91 -6.05
C PHE A 300 -8.32 19.35 -4.79
N TRP A 301 -8.15 20.02 -3.65
CA TRP A 301 -8.73 19.64 -2.36
C TRP A 301 -10.24 19.78 -2.34
N GLU A 302 -10.79 20.82 -2.95
CA GLU A 302 -12.25 20.97 -3.09
C GLU A 302 -12.85 19.79 -3.87
N GLY A 303 -12.19 19.31 -4.92
CA GLY A 303 -12.64 18.12 -5.66
C GLY A 303 -12.56 16.86 -4.82
N LEU A 304 -11.49 16.66 -4.05
CA LEU A 304 -11.38 15.52 -3.13
C LEU A 304 -12.45 15.54 -2.03
N GLU A 305 -12.77 16.71 -1.46
CA GLU A 305 -13.87 16.84 -0.50
C GLU A 305 -15.24 16.51 -1.13
N ARG A 306 -15.48 16.88 -2.39
CA ARG A 306 -16.70 16.47 -3.11
C ARG A 306 -16.76 14.95 -3.30
N LEU A 307 -15.62 14.29 -3.57
CA LEU A 307 -15.55 12.82 -3.61
C LEU A 307 -15.89 12.20 -2.24
N VAL A 308 -15.40 12.79 -1.14
CA VAL A 308 -15.73 12.34 0.23
C VAL A 308 -17.24 12.45 0.48
N GLN A 309 -17.82 13.62 0.19
CA GLN A 309 -19.26 13.87 0.39
C GLN A 309 -20.13 12.92 -0.42
N ASN A 310 -19.80 12.71 -1.69
CA ASN A 310 -20.49 11.77 -2.57
C ASN A 310 -20.37 10.33 -2.05
N ASN A 311 -19.20 9.91 -1.58
CA ASN A 311 -19.02 8.57 -1.01
C ASN A 311 -19.82 8.39 0.29
N ALA A 312 -19.87 9.39 1.16
CA ALA A 312 -20.73 9.35 2.35
C ALA A 312 -22.22 9.18 1.97
N ALA A 313 -22.67 9.89 0.93
CA ALA A 313 -24.04 9.75 0.44
C ALA A 313 -24.31 8.37 -0.22
N LEU A 314 -23.31 7.80 -0.89
CA LEU A 314 -23.38 6.44 -1.42
C LEU A 314 -23.53 5.40 -0.29
N SER A 315 -22.74 5.53 0.78
CA SER A 315 -22.84 4.66 1.96
C SER A 315 -24.20 4.79 2.65
N ALA A 316 -24.69 6.02 2.87
CA ALA A 316 -26.00 6.26 3.46
C ALA A 316 -27.15 5.65 2.62
N ALA A 317 -27.03 5.68 1.28
CA ALA A 317 -27.98 5.01 0.40
C ALA A 317 -27.94 3.48 0.53
N ASP A 318 -26.75 2.90 0.69
CA ASP A 318 -26.54 1.47 0.91
C ASP A 318 -27.07 0.99 2.27
N GLU A 319 -26.92 1.79 3.32
CA GLU A 319 -27.42 1.49 4.67
C GLU A 319 -28.94 1.66 4.81
N SER A 320 -29.58 2.38 3.88
CA SER A 320 -31.02 2.60 3.92
C SER A 320 -31.82 1.30 3.80
N GLN A 321 -33.03 1.25 4.37
CA GLN A 321 -33.95 0.11 4.27
C GLN A 321 -34.70 0.04 2.91
N ALA A 322 -34.33 0.87 1.93
CA ALA A 322 -35.01 0.91 0.64
C ALA A 322 -34.75 -0.35 -0.20
N PRO A 323 -35.69 -0.77 -1.06
CA PRO A 323 -35.46 -1.83 -2.04
C PRO A 323 -34.27 -1.54 -2.97
N ALA A 324 -33.58 -2.58 -3.45
CA ALA A 324 -32.37 -2.45 -4.28
C ALA A 324 -32.50 -1.52 -5.50
N PRO A 325 -33.61 -1.53 -6.28
CA PRO A 325 -33.78 -0.59 -7.39
C PRO A 325 -33.82 0.88 -6.96
N ILE A 326 -34.41 1.15 -5.79
CA ILE A 326 -34.48 2.51 -5.23
C ILE A 326 -33.10 2.93 -4.70
N LYS A 327 -32.34 2.04 -4.07
CA LYS A 327 -30.94 2.30 -3.71
C LYS A 327 -30.12 2.65 -4.95
N LEU A 328 -30.27 1.89 -6.03
CA LEU A 328 -29.56 2.14 -7.29
C LEU A 328 -29.85 3.54 -7.85
N LEU A 329 -31.13 3.93 -7.90
CA LEU A 329 -31.53 5.26 -8.37
C LEU A 329 -30.98 6.39 -7.47
N ARG A 330 -30.95 6.17 -6.15
CA ARG A 330 -30.36 7.14 -5.20
C ARG A 330 -28.84 7.28 -5.35
N LYS A 331 -28.14 6.20 -5.73
CA LYS A 331 -26.68 6.18 -5.90
C LYS A 331 -26.21 6.78 -7.22
N LEU A 332 -27.03 6.66 -8.27
CA LEU A 332 -26.69 7.14 -9.62
C LEU A 332 -26.14 8.58 -9.67
N PRO A 333 -26.77 9.61 -9.06
CA PRO A 333 -26.23 10.98 -9.13
C PRO A 333 -24.84 11.10 -8.48
N TYR A 334 -24.56 10.36 -7.41
CA TYR A 334 -23.26 10.40 -6.73
C TYR A 334 -22.17 9.63 -7.49
N TRP A 335 -22.51 8.54 -8.18
CA TRP A 335 -21.57 7.87 -9.08
C TRP A 335 -21.21 8.76 -10.27
N VAL A 336 -22.21 9.41 -10.89
CA VAL A 336 -21.98 10.38 -11.96
C VAL A 336 -21.15 11.56 -11.43
N GLY A 337 -21.50 12.09 -10.26
CA GLY A 337 -20.76 13.15 -9.57
C GLY A 337 -19.29 12.77 -9.37
N ASN A 338 -19.00 11.57 -8.83
CA ASN A 338 -17.64 11.07 -8.68
C ASN A 338 -16.89 10.96 -10.02
N GLY A 339 -17.56 10.46 -11.07
CA GLY A 339 -16.98 10.40 -12.40
C GLY A 339 -16.61 11.79 -12.94
N LEU A 340 -17.48 12.78 -12.75
CA LEU A 340 -17.24 14.16 -13.17
C LEU A 340 -16.13 14.84 -12.36
N GLU A 341 -16.07 14.62 -11.05
CA GLU A 341 -14.99 15.15 -10.20
C GLU A 341 -13.64 14.54 -10.57
N MET A 342 -13.57 13.22 -10.73
CA MET A 342 -12.34 12.55 -11.20
C MET A 342 -11.91 13.07 -12.58
N ALA A 343 -12.84 13.27 -13.51
CA ALA A 343 -12.53 13.85 -14.81
C ALA A 343 -12.05 15.30 -14.69
N THR A 344 -12.66 16.11 -13.83
CA THR A 344 -12.28 17.52 -13.61
C THR A 344 -10.87 17.62 -13.02
N LEU A 345 -10.58 16.83 -11.97
CA LEU A 345 -9.25 16.71 -11.38
C LEU A 345 -8.23 16.16 -12.40
N PHE A 346 -8.64 15.22 -13.25
CA PHE A 346 -7.85 14.71 -14.38
C PHE A 346 -7.73 15.68 -15.57
N LEU A 347 -8.40 16.83 -15.57
CA LEU A 347 -8.24 17.85 -16.62
C LEU A 347 -7.58 19.14 -16.13
N MET A 348 -7.40 19.32 -14.81
CA MET A 348 -6.57 20.39 -14.23
C MET A 348 -5.18 20.49 -14.90
N LYS A 349 -4.57 21.68 -14.96
CA LYS A 349 -3.24 21.80 -15.55
C LYS A 349 -2.22 21.07 -14.65
N PRO A 350 -1.50 20.04 -15.15
CA PRO A 350 -0.49 19.37 -14.33
C PRO A 350 0.76 20.23 -14.19
N VAL A 351 1.57 19.94 -13.17
CA VAL A 351 2.89 20.55 -12.99
C VAL A 351 3.92 19.69 -13.71
N ARG A 352 4.78 20.34 -14.49
CA ARG A 352 5.90 19.67 -15.16
C ARG A 352 6.99 19.41 -14.13
N SER A 353 7.45 18.17 -14.02
CA SER A 353 8.41 17.79 -12.98
C SER A 353 9.73 18.53 -13.11
N GLU A 354 10.09 18.95 -14.32
CA GLU A 354 11.26 19.81 -14.58
C GLU A 354 11.20 21.16 -13.85
N ALA A 355 10.01 21.62 -13.41
CA ALA A 355 9.85 22.83 -12.62
C ALA A 355 9.97 22.61 -11.10
N LEU A 356 9.94 21.36 -10.64
CA LEU A 356 10.01 20.96 -9.23
C LEU A 356 11.36 20.38 -8.85
N GLN A 357 12.08 19.83 -9.83
CA GLN A 357 13.46 19.44 -9.66
C GLN A 357 14.35 20.67 -9.88
N PRO A 358 15.04 21.22 -8.86
CA PRO A 358 16.22 22.03 -9.15
C PRO A 358 17.15 21.12 -9.95
N ALA A 359 17.45 21.51 -11.18
CA ALA A 359 18.08 20.66 -12.19
C ALA A 359 19.27 19.85 -11.62
N VAL A 360 19.03 18.58 -11.32
CA VAL A 360 20.08 17.57 -11.19
C VAL A 360 20.02 16.76 -12.48
N ARG A 361 20.82 17.22 -13.45
CA ARG A 361 21.25 16.44 -14.60
C ARG A 361 22.61 15.84 -14.31
#